data_AF-A0A7S2XDE4-F1
#
_entry.id   AF-A0A7S2XDE4-F1
#
_cell.length_a   1.000
_cell.length_b   1.000
_cell.length_c   1.000
_cell.angle_alpha   90.00
_cell.angle_beta   90.00
_cell.angle_gamma   90.00
#
_symmetry.space_group_name_H-M   'P 1'
#
loop_
_entity.id
_entity.type
_entity.pdbx_description
1 polymer ?
#
loop_
_entity_poly.entity_id
_entity_poly.type
_entity_poly.pdbx_seq_one_letter_code
_entity_poly.pdbx_strand_id
1 'polypeptide(L)'
;EGLILVGMMLALGIAGLALGRAAAKPVLYGYDVVEYFHLDPSAAGVLGSDKYQANLTVTDESTNSTSKMLTSNYTFYFKNEENKKAFQADPWSYAPRWGGF
;
A
#
# COMPACT_ATOMS: atom_id res chain seq x y z
N GLU A 1 -47.54 12.85 -7.96
CA GLU A 1 -46.43 13.64 -7.41
C GLU A 1 -45.41 12.64 -6.88
N GLY A 2 -44.33 12.31 -7.58
CA GLY A 2 -43.16 13.14 -7.91
C GLY A 2 -42.09 12.91 -6.83
N LEU A 3 -41.17 11.93 -7.00
CA LEU A 3 -39.72 12.13 -7.29
C LEU A 3 -39.11 13.26 -6.43
N ILE A 4 -38.08 13.03 -5.60
CA ILE A 4 -36.67 13.11 -6.02
C ILE A 4 -35.73 12.54 -4.96
N LEU A 5 -34.84 11.68 -5.48
CA LEU A 5 -33.53 11.27 -5.02
C LEU A 5 -32.70 12.45 -4.46
N VAL A 6 -32.40 12.48 -3.16
CA VAL A 6 -31.34 13.34 -2.59
C VAL A 6 -30.09 12.46 -2.46
N GLY A 7 -28.96 12.67 -3.13
CA GLY A 7 -28.45 13.88 -3.73
C GLY A 7 -27.16 14.27 -3.02
N MET A 8 -26.03 13.98 -3.68
CA MET A 8 -24.69 14.57 -3.52
C MET A 8 -23.91 14.19 -2.25
N MET A 9 -22.92 13.30 -2.36
CA MET A 9 -21.52 13.67 -2.64
C MET A 9 -21.06 14.88 -1.82
N LEU A 10 -20.73 14.64 -0.55
CA LEU A 10 -19.78 15.52 0.15
C LEU A 10 -18.37 15.12 -0.30
N ALA A 11 -17.93 15.67 -1.43
CA ALA A 11 -16.53 15.68 -1.80
C ALA A 11 -15.79 16.61 -0.83
N LEU A 12 -15.31 16.07 0.28
CA LEU A 12 -14.28 16.71 1.10
C LEU A 12 -13.00 16.78 0.25
N GLY A 13 -12.84 17.90 -0.43
CA GLY A 13 -11.59 18.30 -1.07
C GLY A 13 -10.54 18.54 0.01
N ILE A 14 -9.79 17.50 0.34
CA ILE A 14 -8.61 17.63 1.20
C ILE A 14 -7.52 18.20 0.30
N ALA A 15 -7.20 19.49 0.50
CA ALA A 15 -6.03 20.13 -0.06
C ALA A 15 -4.80 19.29 0.33
N GLY A 16 -4.22 18.61 -0.67
CA GLY A 16 -3.06 17.76 -0.48
C GLY A 16 -1.86 18.61 -0.11
N LEU A 17 -1.53 18.65 1.18
CA LEU A 17 -0.23 19.10 1.65
C LEU A 17 0.79 18.07 1.14
N ALA A 18 1.38 18.32 -0.03
CA ALA A 18 2.52 17.56 -0.53
C ALA A 18 3.75 17.93 0.30
N LEU A 19 3.83 17.38 1.51
CA LEU A 19 5.10 17.29 2.23
C LEU A 19 6.01 16.44 1.35
N GLY A 20 7.04 17.06 0.78
CA GLY A 20 8.12 16.37 0.08
C GLY A 20 8.75 15.36 1.03
N ARG A 21 8.20 14.15 1.07
CA ARG A 21 8.79 13.01 1.74
C ARG A 21 10.07 12.73 0.99
N ALA A 22 11.22 12.82 1.67
CA ALA A 22 12.44 12.19 1.18
C ALA A 22 12.03 10.79 0.71
N ALA A 23 12.27 10.48 -0.58
CA ALA A 23 11.73 9.29 -1.20
C ALA A 23 12.16 8.08 -0.37
N ALA A 24 11.24 7.58 0.46
CA ALA A 24 11.48 6.37 1.23
C ALA A 24 11.76 5.31 0.18
N LYS A 25 12.93 4.65 0.30
CA LYS A 25 13.31 3.61 -0.66
C LYS A 25 12.14 2.63 -0.72
N PRO A 26 11.54 2.41 -1.90
CA PRO A 26 10.41 1.53 -1.98
C PRO A 26 10.84 0.12 -1.57
N VAL A 27 9.92 -0.60 -0.96
CA VAL A 27 10.08 -2.01 -0.58
C VAL A 27 10.49 -2.80 -1.81
N LEU A 28 11.42 -3.77 -1.62
CA LEU A 28 11.99 -4.59 -2.69
C LEU A 28 12.49 -3.76 -3.87
N TYR A 29 13.17 -2.63 -3.63
CA TYR A 29 13.67 -1.76 -4.70
C TYR A 29 12.59 -1.28 -5.69
N GLY A 30 11.30 -1.35 -5.32
CA GLY A 30 10.18 -0.92 -6.16
C GLY A 30 9.56 -2.02 -7.02
N TYR A 31 9.90 -3.29 -6.82
CA TYR A 31 9.18 -4.40 -7.44
C TYR A 31 7.73 -4.50 -6.92
N ASP A 32 6.81 -4.77 -7.83
CA ASP A 32 5.39 -4.90 -7.53
C ASP A 32 5.13 -6.23 -6.80
N VAL A 33 4.87 -6.14 -5.50
CA VAL A 33 4.60 -7.28 -4.63
C VAL A 33 3.30 -8.01 -4.97
N VAL A 34 2.32 -7.35 -5.58
CA VAL A 34 1.08 -8.00 -6.01
C VAL A 34 1.36 -8.79 -7.28
N GLU A 35 2.05 -8.18 -8.22
CA GLU A 35 2.41 -8.84 -9.48
C GLU A 35 3.22 -10.11 -9.26
N TYR A 36 4.10 -10.10 -8.25
CA TYR A 36 4.91 -11.27 -7.89
C TYR A 36 4.08 -12.56 -7.72
N PHE A 37 2.86 -12.48 -7.17
CA PHE A 37 1.99 -13.66 -6.98
C PHE A 37 1.32 -14.16 -8.26
N HIS A 38 1.41 -13.39 -9.35
CA HIS A 38 0.87 -13.74 -10.66
C HIS A 38 1.97 -14.16 -11.65
N LEU A 39 3.25 -14.04 -11.28
CA LEU A 39 4.37 -14.40 -12.12
C LEU A 39 4.62 -15.91 -12.12
N ASP A 40 5.03 -16.43 -13.27
CA ASP A 40 5.64 -17.74 -13.36
C ASP A 40 6.93 -17.79 -12.51
N PRO A 41 7.30 -18.93 -11.92
CA PRO A 41 8.50 -19.04 -11.08
C PRO A 41 9.82 -18.66 -11.76
N SER A 42 9.86 -18.71 -13.10
CA SER A 42 11.02 -18.34 -13.91
C SER A 42 10.92 -16.94 -14.52
N ALA A 43 9.81 -16.23 -14.34
CA ALA A 43 9.62 -14.90 -14.88
C ALA A 43 10.40 -13.86 -14.07
N ALA A 44 10.85 -12.81 -14.76
CA ALA A 44 11.47 -11.67 -14.11
C ALA A 44 10.43 -10.89 -13.29
N GLY A 45 10.86 -10.34 -12.16
CA GLY A 45 10.04 -9.43 -11.36
C GLY A 45 9.61 -8.20 -12.16
N VAL A 46 8.42 -7.69 -11.88
CA VAL A 46 7.87 -6.51 -12.55
C VAL A 46 8.07 -5.28 -11.67
N LEU A 47 8.74 -4.26 -12.22
CA LEU A 47 8.93 -3.00 -11.53
C LEU A 47 7.63 -2.19 -11.48
N GLY A 48 7.32 -1.68 -10.30
CA GLY A 48 6.29 -0.68 -10.11
C GLY A 48 6.80 0.73 -10.42
N SER A 49 5.88 1.70 -10.29
CA SER A 49 6.18 3.13 -10.42
C SER A 49 5.71 3.89 -9.20
N ASP A 50 6.39 4.99 -8.88
CA ASP A 50 5.98 5.98 -7.88
C ASP A 50 4.58 6.58 -8.17
N LYS A 51 4.13 6.55 -9.44
CA LYS A 51 2.77 6.94 -9.83
C LYS A 51 1.70 6.09 -9.14
N TYR A 52 1.99 4.82 -8.89
CA TYR A 52 1.09 3.89 -8.22
C TYR A 52 1.78 3.41 -6.96
N GLN A 53 1.70 4.21 -5.89
CA GLN A 53 2.31 3.88 -4.61
C GLN A 53 1.30 3.80 -3.46
N ALA A 54 1.56 2.93 -2.49
CA ALA A 54 0.82 2.85 -1.24
C ALA A 54 1.79 2.78 -0.05
N ASN A 55 1.35 3.28 1.10
CA ASN A 55 2.11 3.18 2.34
C ASN A 55 1.44 2.20 3.30
N LEU A 56 2.23 1.33 3.93
CA LEU A 56 1.80 0.45 5.01
C LEU A 56 2.51 0.86 6.29
N THR A 57 1.75 1.25 7.31
CA THR A 57 2.28 1.48 8.65
C THR A 57 2.07 0.22 9.47
N VAL A 58 3.15 -0.34 10.01
CA VAL A 58 3.12 -1.53 10.87
C VAL A 58 3.46 -1.11 12.29
N THR A 59 2.59 -1.45 13.24
CA THR A 59 2.76 -1.19 14.68
C THR A 59 2.63 -2.49 15.45
N ASP A 60 3.41 -2.64 16.52
CA ASP A 60 3.29 -3.73 17.47
C ASP A 60 2.12 -3.49 18.42
N GLU A 61 1.03 -4.24 18.22
CA GLU A 61 -0.18 -4.16 19.04
C GLU A 61 -0.15 -5.14 20.24
N SER A 62 0.99 -5.77 20.54
CA SER A 62 1.05 -6.70 21.66
C SER A 62 0.95 -5.96 23.01
N THR A 63 0.12 -6.50 23.91
CA THR A 63 -0.17 -5.86 25.21
C THR A 63 0.78 -6.30 26.32
N ASN A 64 1.43 -7.46 26.19
CA ASN A 64 2.24 -8.10 27.24
C ASN A 64 3.70 -8.40 26.84
N SER A 65 4.21 -7.81 25.75
CA SER A 65 5.61 -7.97 25.35
C SER A 65 6.50 -6.92 26.00
N THR A 66 7.59 -7.35 26.65
CA THR A 66 8.65 -6.48 27.17
C THR A 66 9.59 -5.92 26.08
N SER A 67 9.52 -6.45 24.87
CA SER A 67 10.21 -5.91 23.69
C SER A 67 9.20 -5.73 22.57
N LYS A 68 8.86 -4.47 22.25
CA LYS A 68 7.92 -4.12 21.18
C LYS A 68 8.66 -3.72 19.92
N MET A 69 8.14 -4.09 18.75
CA MET A 69 8.62 -3.55 17.49
C MET A 69 8.27 -2.06 17.39
N LEU A 70 9.22 -1.24 16.94
CA LEU A 70 8.96 0.17 16.63
C LEU A 70 8.01 0.28 15.43
N THR A 71 7.09 1.26 15.48
CA THR A 71 6.23 1.59 14.35
C THR A 71 7.08 1.89 13.12
N SER A 72 6.81 1.18 12.03
CA SER A 72 7.56 1.26 10.78
C SER A 72 6.63 1.65 9.63
N ASN A 73 7.09 2.50 8.72
CA ASN A 73 6.35 2.91 7.54
C ASN A 73 7.06 2.41 6.28
N TYR A 74 6.32 1.67 5.45
CA TYR A 74 6.83 1.06 4.23
C TYR A 74 6.11 1.64 3.02
N THR A 75 6.86 2.02 1.99
CA THR A 75 6.31 2.48 0.70
C THR A 75 6.43 1.37 -0.33
N PHE A 76 5.32 1.02 -0.97
CA PHE A 76 5.24 0.01 -2.03
C PHE A 76 4.92 0.67 -3.35
N TYR A 77 5.55 0.21 -4.43
CA TYR A 77 5.27 0.64 -5.81
C TYR A 77 4.59 -0.47 -6.59
N PHE A 78 3.67 -0.09 -7.47
CA PHE A 78 2.85 -1.01 -8.25
C PHE A 78 2.94 -0.68 -9.74
N LYS A 79 2.77 -1.67 -10.61
CA LYS A 79 2.80 -1.50 -12.06
C LYS A 79 1.58 -0.70 -12.55
N ASN A 80 0.46 -0.78 -11.84
CA ASN A 80 -0.80 -0.16 -12.20
C ASN A 80 -1.69 0.13 -10.96
N GLU A 81 -2.80 0.82 -11.21
CA GLU A 81 -3.79 1.19 -10.17
C GLU A 81 -4.53 -0.02 -9.58
N GLU A 82 -4.72 -1.08 -10.36
CA GLU A 82 -5.42 -2.30 -9.93
C GLU A 82 -4.63 -3.04 -8.85
N ASN A 83 -3.33 -3.25 -9.07
CA ASN A 83 -2.43 -3.86 -8.10
C ASN A 83 -2.33 -3.02 -6.82
N LYS A 84 -2.25 -1.68 -6.95
CA LYS A 84 -2.31 -0.79 -5.78
C LYS A 84 -3.60 -1.00 -4.97
N LYS A 85 -4.76 -1.09 -5.63
CA LYS A 85 -6.05 -1.33 -4.97
C LYS A 85 -6.11 -2.71 -4.32
N ALA A 86 -5.62 -3.75 -4.99
CA ALA A 86 -5.55 -5.10 -4.43
C ALA A 86 -4.71 -5.13 -3.16
N PHE A 87 -3.54 -4.47 -3.17
CA PHE A 87 -2.70 -4.33 -1.98
C PHE A 87 -3.39 -3.55 -0.86
N GLN A 88 -4.06 -2.43 -1.17
CA GLN A 88 -4.76 -1.64 -0.15
C GLN A 88 -5.95 -2.38 0.47
N ALA A 89 -6.60 -3.27 -0.28
CA ALA A 89 -7.71 -4.07 0.21
C ALA A 89 -7.25 -5.15 1.21
N ASP A 90 -6.10 -5.78 0.96
CA ASP A 90 -5.55 -6.80 1.85
C ASP A 90 -4.01 -6.84 1.82
N PRO A 91 -3.33 -5.89 2.50
CA PRO A 91 -1.88 -5.75 2.40
C PRO A 91 -1.12 -6.94 3.00
N TRP A 92 -1.74 -7.64 3.96
CA TRP A 92 -1.12 -8.75 4.67
C TRP A 92 -1.09 -10.05 3.86
N SER A 93 -1.90 -10.16 2.80
CA SER A 93 -1.80 -11.25 1.82
C SER A 93 -0.56 -11.14 0.94
N TYR A 94 0.00 -9.94 0.77
CA TYR A 94 1.17 -9.68 -0.07
C TYR A 94 2.45 -9.40 0.73
N ALA A 95 2.33 -9.19 2.04
CA ALA A 95 3.48 -9.03 2.93
C ALA A 95 3.97 -10.40 3.47
N PRO A 96 5.29 -10.62 3.61
CA PRO A 96 5.84 -11.83 4.19
C PRO A 96 5.46 -11.92 5.66
N ARG A 97 4.95 -13.09 6.06
CA ARG A 97 4.48 -13.38 7.42
C ARG A 97 5.51 -13.19 8.53
N TRP A 98 6.80 -13.26 8.22
CA TRP A 98 7.88 -13.27 9.22
C TRP A 98 8.90 -12.13 9.04
N GLY A 99 8.57 -11.11 8.24
CA GLY A 99 9.54 -10.10 7.83
C GLY A 99 10.61 -10.65 6.89
N GLY A 100 11.29 -9.74 6.18
CA GLY A 100 12.23 -10.07 5.11
C GLY A 100 11.78 -9.46 3.79
N PHE A 101 12.03 -8.16 3.64
CA PHE A 101 12.00 -7.45 2.37
C PHE A 101 13.41 -6.92 2.10
#